data_AF-A0A916TD21-F1
#
_entry.id   AF-A0A916TD21-F1
#
_cell.length_a   1.000
_cell.length_b   1.000
_cell.length_c   1.000
_cell.angle_alpha   90.00
_cell.angle_beta   90.00
_cell.angle_gamma   90.00
#
_symmetry.space_group_name_H-M   'P 1'
#
loop_
_entity.id
_entity.type
_entity.pdbx_description
1 polymer ?
#
loop_
_entity_poly.entity_id
_entity_poly.type
_entity_poly.pdbx_seq_one_letter_code
_entity_poly.pdbx_strand_id
1 'polypeptide(L)' 'MSEKKGHGSATAQKANAKAAKEGEKNPRKSSAAQAELGKKGGKAK' A
#
# COMPACT_ATOMS: atom_id res chain seq x y z
N MET A 1 -15.74 19.16 4.64
CA MET A 1 -15.70 17.77 4.15
C MET A 1 -14.48 17.58 3.24
N SER A 2 -13.48 16.83 3.71
CA SER A 2 -12.53 16.01 2.93
C SER A 2 -11.86 16.59 1.66
N GLU A 3 -10.77 17.35 1.84
CA GLU A 3 -9.75 17.52 0.78
C GLU A 3 -8.75 16.36 0.72
N LYS A 4 -9.16 15.14 1.11
CA LYS A 4 -8.40 13.93 0.75
C LYS A 4 -8.68 13.59 -0.71
N LYS A 5 -8.22 14.46 -1.62
CA LYS A 5 -8.19 14.20 -3.07
C LYS A 5 -7.16 13.08 -3.27
N GLY A 6 -7.67 11.87 -3.31
CA GLY A 6 -6.95 10.64 -3.08
C GLY A 6 -5.93 10.36 -4.17
N HIS A 7 -4.67 10.66 -3.89
CA HIS A 7 -3.59 9.72 -4.21
C HIS A 7 -3.14 9.28 -2.83
N GLY A 8 -3.29 7.99 -2.49
CA GLY A 8 -2.88 7.50 -1.18
C GLY A 8 -1.46 7.98 -0.84
N SER A 9 -1.12 7.99 0.46
CA SER A 9 0.25 8.20 0.97
C SER A 9 1.30 7.70 -0.04
N ALA A 10 2.46 8.37 -0.18
CA ALA A 10 3.52 7.91 -1.08
C ALA A 10 3.84 6.41 -0.92
N THR A 11 3.74 5.90 0.31
CA THR A 11 3.82 4.47 0.64
C THR A 11 2.72 3.63 -0.02
N ALA A 12 1.48 4.09 -0.03
CA ALA A 12 0.36 3.41 -0.68
C ALA A 12 0.51 3.38 -2.20
N GLN A 13 1.00 4.46 -2.83
CA GLN A 13 1.29 4.46 -4.27
C GLN A 13 2.40 3.47 -4.62
N LYS A 14 3.48 3.46 -3.82
CA LYS A 14 4.61 2.55 -4.00
C LYS A 14 4.22 1.07 -3.79
N ALA A 15 3.36 0.81 -2.81
CA ALA A 15 2.76 -0.51 -2.61
C ALA A 15 1.86 -0.92 -3.78
N ASN A 16 0.96 -0.04 -4.24
CA ASN A 16 0.10 -0.33 -5.40
C ASN A 16 0.92 -0.62 -6.67
N ALA A 17 1.99 0.12 -6.92
CA ALA A 17 2.87 -0.14 -8.06
C ALA A 17 3.59 -1.50 -7.95
N LYS A 18 3.99 -1.93 -6.75
CA LYS A 18 4.55 -3.26 -6.53
C LYS A 18 3.51 -4.36 -6.70
N ALA A 19 2.30 -4.16 -6.19
CA ALA A 19 1.19 -5.11 -6.36
C ALA A 19 0.82 -5.28 -7.84
N ALA A 20 0.74 -4.17 -8.58
CA ALA A 20 0.44 -4.19 -10.01
C ALA A 20 1.52 -4.95 -10.81
N LYS A 21 2.80 -4.85 -10.42
CA LYS A 21 3.88 -5.65 -11.02
C LYS A 21 3.73 -7.16 -10.76
N GLU A 22 3.14 -7.54 -9.64
CA GLU A 22 2.81 -8.94 -9.32
C GLU A 22 1.46 -9.38 -9.95
N GLY A 23 0.78 -8.50 -10.69
CA GLY A 23 -0.53 -8.78 -11.28
C GLY A 23 -1.68 -8.74 -10.27
N GLU A 24 -1.43 -8.25 -9.06
CA GLU A 24 -2.44 -8.18 -8.03
C GLU A 24 -3.10 -6.80 -7.93
N LYS A 25 -4.43 -6.83 -7.87
CA LYS A 25 -5.26 -5.64 -7.70
C LYS A 25 -5.32 -5.14 -6.25
N ASN A 26 -4.96 -5.99 -5.28
CA ASN A 26 -5.00 -5.65 -3.86
C ASN A 26 -3.58 -5.68 -3.27
N PRO A 27 -2.99 -4.53 -2.92
CA PRO A 27 -1.63 -4.47 -2.38
C PRO A 27 -1.45 -5.13 -0.99
N ARG A 28 -2.54 -5.61 -0.36
CA ARG A 28 -2.47 -6.40 0.87
C ARG A 28 -2.36 -7.90 0.63
N LYS A 29 -2.51 -8.35 -0.61
CA LYS A 29 -2.31 -9.75 -1.00
C LYS A 29 -0.89 -9.95 -1.54
N SER A 30 -0.28 -8.87 -2.03
CA SER A 30 1.01 -8.92 -2.70
C SER A 30 2.08 -8.82 -1.64
N SER A 31 2.93 -9.83 -1.57
CA SER A 31 4.00 -9.88 -0.56
C SER A 31 4.91 -8.65 -0.66
N ALA A 32 5.27 -8.25 -1.89
CA ALA A 32 6.12 -7.08 -2.13
C ALA A 32 5.45 -5.75 -1.77
N ALA A 33 4.14 -5.63 -2.00
CA ALA A 33 3.37 -4.44 -1.63
C ALA A 33 3.09 -4.39 -0.13
N GLN A 34 2.82 -5.55 0.48
CA GLN A 34 2.62 -5.69 1.91
C GLN A 34 3.88 -5.36 2.71
N ALA A 35 5.08 -5.56 2.16
CA ALA A 35 6.33 -5.08 2.77
C ALA A 35 6.40 -3.54 2.86
N GLU A 36 5.90 -2.81 1.85
CA GLU A 36 5.81 -1.34 1.88
C GLU A 36 4.71 -0.86 2.86
N LEU A 37 3.56 -1.54 2.89
CA LEU A 37 2.44 -1.20 3.78
C LEU A 37 2.71 -1.59 5.25
N GLY A 38 3.34 -2.74 5.48
CA GLY A 38 3.58 -3.36 6.77
C GLY A 38 4.65 -2.65 7.60
N LYS A 39 5.54 -1.88 6.96
CA LYS A 39 6.54 -1.06 7.66
C LYS A 39 5.93 -0.01 8.61
N LYS A 40 4.65 0.35 8.40
CA LYS A 40 3.88 1.26 9.28
C LYS A 40 2.81 0.56 10.12
N GLY A 41 2.47 -0.70 9.82
CA GLY A 41 1.41 -1.47 10.49
C GLY A 41 1.90 -2.42 11.59
N GLY A 42 3.21 -2.72 11.65
CA GLY A 42 3.80 -3.62 12.65
C GLY A 42 3.97 -3.06 14.06
N LYS A 43 3.19 -2.04 14.46
CA LYS A 43 3.04 -1.65 15.86
C LYS A 43 1.60 -1.90 16.30
N ALA A 44 1.26 -3.19 16.42
CA ALA A 44 0.11 -3.63 17.19
C ALA A 44 0.66 -4.43 18.39
N LYS A 45 1.12 -3.70 19.40
CA LYS A 45 1.11 -4.12 20.80
C LYS A 45 0.51 -2.98 21.59
#